data_AF-A0AAD1R3F7-F1
#
_entry.id   AF-A0AAD1R3F7-F1
#
_cell.length_a   1.000
_cell.length_b   1.000
_cell.length_c   1.000
_cell.angle_alpha   90.00
_cell.angle_beta   90.00
_cell.angle_gamma   90.00
#
_symmetry.space_group_name_H-M   'P 1'
#
loop_
_entity.id
_entity.type
_entity.pdbx_description
1 polymer ?
#
loop_
_entity_poly.entity_id
_entity_poly.type
_entity_poly.pdbx_seq_one_letter_code
_entity_poly.pdbx_strand_id
1 'polypeptide(L)'
;RGSWRLNESLLRDPQITRQIKTELEAYFNTNTTADISVDTLWRAHKAVLRGLFIKHASYAKKQRLHTYNTLIQQITILTHTNKTNPSPEHYNKLRTLQAQLNEFELDKTNYILQKYKHKFFAQGNKSGKLLASKLRA
;
A
#
# COMPACT_ATOMS: atom_id res chain seq x y z
N ARG A 1 1.13 22.15 -0.12
CA ARG A 1 1.70 21.10 -0.99
C ARG A 1 2.00 19.88 -0.13
N GLY A 2 1.44 18.71 -0.42
CA GLY A 2 1.68 17.51 0.37
C GLY A 2 3.06 16.92 0.04
N SER A 3 3.90 16.72 1.04
CA SER A 3 5.10 15.91 0.88
C SER A 3 4.66 14.45 0.68
N TRP A 4 5.07 13.84 -0.43
CA TRP A 4 4.88 12.39 -0.65
C TRP A 4 5.54 11.60 0.46
N ARG A 5 4.93 10.47 0.80
CA ARG A 5 5.46 9.54 1.79
C ARG A 5 5.48 8.14 1.20
N LEU A 6 6.53 7.41 1.52
CA LEU A 6 6.66 6.01 1.16
C LEU A 6 5.53 5.20 1.82
N ASN A 7 4.95 4.28 1.06
CA ASN A 7 4.09 3.25 1.64
C ASN A 7 4.95 2.11 2.19
N GLU A 8 5.14 2.08 3.50
CA GLU A 8 5.95 1.07 4.20
C GLU A 8 5.47 -0.36 3.96
N SER A 9 4.19 -0.57 3.63
CA SER A 9 3.69 -1.91 3.32
C SER A 9 4.36 -2.53 2.09
N LEU A 10 4.92 -1.71 1.18
CA LEU A 10 5.64 -2.17 -0.01
C LEU A 10 6.99 -2.80 0.35
N LEU A 11 7.58 -2.45 1.50
CA LEU A 11 8.85 -3.02 1.95
C LEU A 11 8.69 -4.46 2.46
N ARG A 12 7.45 -4.90 2.70
CA ARG A 12 7.14 -6.29 3.08
C ARG A 12 7.15 -7.24 1.88
N ASP A 13 7.13 -6.73 0.66
CA ASP A 13 7.17 -7.53 -0.56
C ASP A 13 8.64 -7.87 -0.91
N PRO A 14 9.05 -9.16 -0.83
CA PRO A 14 10.42 -9.57 -1.15
C PRO A 14 10.82 -9.29 -2.60
N GLN A 15 9.87 -9.19 -3.53
CA GLN A 15 10.16 -8.84 -4.92
C GLN A 15 10.64 -7.39 -5.02
N ILE A 16 9.93 -6.47 -4.38
CA ILE A 16 10.29 -5.04 -4.36
C ILE A 16 11.65 -4.85 -3.69
N THR A 17 11.87 -5.51 -2.56
CA THR A 17 13.14 -5.40 -1.82
C THR A 17 14.33 -5.89 -2.65
N ARG A 18 14.17 -6.99 -3.40
CA ARG A 18 15.21 -7.47 -4.34
C ARG A 18 15.46 -6.48 -5.48
N GLN A 19 14.40 -5.96 -6.11
CA GLN A 19 14.54 -5.00 -7.20
C GLN A 19 15.22 -3.72 -6.75
N ILE A 20 14.85 -3.18 -5.58
CA ILE A 20 15.50 -2.00 -5.00
C ILE A 20 17.00 -2.25 -4.80
N LYS A 21 17.37 -3.42 -4.28
CA LYS A 21 18.78 -3.77 -4.07
C LYS A 21 19.55 -3.76 -5.40
N THR A 22 19.02 -4.41 -6.43
CA THR A 22 19.64 -4.45 -7.76
C THR A 22 19.76 -3.07 -8.39
N GLU A 23 18.69 -2.27 -8.34
CA GLU A 23 18.68 -0.90 -8.89
C GLU A 23 19.65 0.02 -8.15
N LEU A 24 19.79 -0.15 -6.83
CA LEU A 24 20.71 0.63 -6.02
C LEU A 24 22.17 0.32 -6.37
N GLU A 25 22.51 -0.98 -6.48
CA GLU A 25 23.83 -1.44 -6.90
C GLU A 25 24.17 -0.91 -8.31
N ALA A 26 23.23 -1.03 -9.27
CA ALA A 26 23.41 -0.52 -10.62
C ALA A 26 23.60 1.00 -10.66
N TYR A 27 22.81 1.75 -9.88
CA TYR A 27 22.91 3.20 -9.81
C TYR A 27 24.29 3.65 -9.33
N PHE A 28 24.78 3.12 -8.20
CA PHE A 28 26.07 3.55 -7.65
C PHE A 28 27.25 3.10 -8.51
N ASN A 29 27.18 1.91 -9.12
CA ASN A 29 28.24 1.44 -10.02
C ASN A 29 28.38 2.32 -11.27
N THR A 30 27.29 2.93 -11.75
CA THR A 30 27.27 3.71 -13.00
C THR A 30 27.46 5.21 -12.79
N ASN A 31 27.03 5.74 -11.64
CA ASN A 31 26.99 7.20 -11.40
C ASN A 31 28.08 7.70 -10.45
N THR A 32 28.93 6.81 -9.90
CA THR A 32 30.06 7.23 -9.07
C THR A 32 31.22 7.67 -9.96
N THR A 33 31.27 8.97 -10.25
CA THR A 33 32.33 9.61 -11.05
C THR A 33 33.03 10.68 -10.21
N ALA A 34 34.32 10.94 -10.49
CA ALA A 34 35.12 11.94 -9.76
C ALA A 34 34.51 13.36 -9.81
N ASP A 35 33.79 13.68 -10.89
CA ASP A 35 33.19 15.01 -11.10
C ASP A 35 31.88 15.24 -10.34
N ILE A 36 31.25 14.17 -9.84
CA ILE A 36 29.92 14.26 -9.21
C ILE A 36 30.08 14.34 -7.70
N SER A 37 29.53 15.40 -7.09
CA SER A 37 29.52 15.53 -5.64
C SER A 37 28.66 14.46 -4.96
N VAL A 38 29.09 14.00 -3.79
CA VAL A 38 28.36 13.00 -2.99
C VAL A 38 26.93 13.45 -2.66
N ASP A 39 26.69 14.76 -2.46
CA ASP A 39 25.34 15.32 -2.26
C ASP A 39 24.45 15.11 -3.50
N THR A 40 24.96 15.48 -4.68
CA THR A 40 24.22 15.32 -5.94
C THR A 40 23.89 13.86 -6.20
N LEU A 41 24.87 12.97 -5.96
CA LEU A 41 24.69 11.52 -6.03
C LEU A 41 23.57 11.06 -5.07
N TRP A 42 23.63 11.46 -3.78
CA TRP A 42 22.60 11.15 -2.77
C TRP A 42 21.22 11.73 -3.10
N ARG A 43 21.13 12.86 -3.78
CA ARG A 43 19.83 13.44 -4.18
C ARG A 43 19.23 12.72 -5.38
N ALA A 44 20.06 12.37 -6.36
CA ALA A 44 19.63 11.70 -7.56
C ALA A 44 19.18 10.25 -7.29
N HIS A 45 19.90 9.45 -6.51
CA HIS A 45 19.39 8.10 -6.21
C HIS A 45 18.09 8.14 -5.38
N LYS A 46 17.89 9.13 -4.48
CA LYS A 46 16.62 9.28 -3.75
C LYS A 46 15.45 9.51 -4.73
N ALA A 47 15.68 10.27 -5.79
CA ALA A 47 14.70 10.48 -6.84
C ALA A 47 14.41 9.18 -7.62
N VAL A 48 15.44 8.41 -7.96
CA VAL A 48 15.32 7.09 -8.62
C VAL A 48 14.51 6.13 -7.76
N LEU A 49 14.90 5.94 -6.50
CA LEU A 49 14.20 5.06 -5.55
C LEU A 49 12.73 5.45 -5.40
N ARG A 50 12.45 6.75 -5.28
CA ARG A 50 11.08 7.25 -5.20
C ARG A 50 10.27 6.89 -6.46
N GLY A 51 10.85 7.03 -7.65
CA GLY A 51 10.23 6.62 -8.91
C GLY A 51 9.88 5.13 -8.92
N LEU A 52 10.80 4.28 -8.47
CA LEU A 52 10.58 2.84 -8.33
C LEU A 52 9.43 2.52 -7.37
N PHE A 53 9.42 3.13 -6.19
CA PHE A 53 8.33 2.93 -5.22
C PHE A 53 6.98 3.40 -5.76
N ILE A 54 6.92 4.52 -6.48
CA ILE A 54 5.67 5.02 -7.09
C ILE A 54 5.18 4.05 -8.17
N LYS A 55 6.08 3.57 -9.04
CA LYS A 55 5.78 2.56 -10.07
C LYS A 55 5.19 1.30 -9.44
N HIS A 56 5.84 0.76 -8.42
CA HIS A 56 5.38 -0.42 -7.70
C HIS A 56 4.07 -0.19 -6.96
N ALA A 57 3.91 0.94 -6.28
CA ALA A 57 2.66 1.29 -5.61
C ALA A 57 1.48 1.32 -6.60
N SER A 58 1.69 1.89 -7.78
CA SER A 58 0.70 1.96 -8.85
C SER A 58 0.33 0.56 -9.35
N TYR A 59 1.34 -0.27 -9.63
CA TYR A 59 1.12 -1.66 -10.06
C TYR A 59 0.38 -2.48 -9.00
N ALA A 60 0.83 -2.44 -7.74
CA ALA A 60 0.20 -3.14 -6.63
C ALA A 60 -1.25 -2.69 -6.42
N LYS A 61 -1.53 -1.38 -6.55
CA LYS A 61 -2.91 -0.85 -6.50
C LYS A 61 -3.77 -1.44 -7.63
N LYS A 62 -3.24 -1.52 -8.84
CA LYS A 62 -3.95 -2.11 -10.00
C LYS A 62 -4.27 -3.58 -9.76
N GLN A 63 -3.30 -4.35 -9.27
CA GLN A 63 -3.50 -5.77 -8.94
C GLN A 63 -4.55 -5.94 -7.85
N ARG A 64 -4.45 -5.17 -6.77
CA ARG A 64 -5.40 -5.23 -5.65
C ARG A 64 -6.83 -4.93 -6.08
N LEU A 65 -7.02 -3.94 -6.95
CA LEU A 65 -8.32 -3.59 -7.52
C LEU A 65 -8.86 -4.70 -8.43
N HIS A 66 -8.00 -5.30 -9.25
CA HIS A 66 -8.39 -6.42 -10.10
C HIS A 66 -8.88 -7.61 -9.26
N THR A 67 -8.12 -8.03 -8.25
CA THR A 67 -8.52 -9.12 -7.34
C THR A 67 -9.83 -8.82 -6.62
N TYR A 68 -10.01 -7.59 -6.12
CA TYR A 68 -11.25 -7.16 -5.47
C TYR A 68 -12.46 -7.28 -6.41
N ASN A 69 -12.33 -6.78 -7.65
CA ASN A 69 -13.41 -6.84 -8.63
C ASN A 69 -13.75 -8.29 -9.01
N THR A 70 -12.73 -9.13 -9.18
CA THR A 70 -12.91 -10.57 -9.45
C THR A 70 -13.64 -11.26 -8.30
N LEU A 71 -13.30 -10.98 -7.05
CA LEU A 71 -13.98 -11.50 -5.86
C LEU A 71 -15.47 -11.10 -5.85
N ILE A 72 -15.76 -9.82 -6.07
CA ILE A 72 -17.15 -9.33 -6.12
C ILE A 72 -17.94 -10.01 -7.25
N GLN A 73 -17.34 -10.15 -8.43
CA GLN A 73 -17.98 -10.85 -9.56
C GLN A 73 -18.26 -12.32 -9.22
N GLN A 74 -17.30 -13.03 -8.63
CA GLN A 74 -17.48 -14.42 -8.21
C GLN A 74 -18.59 -14.57 -7.17
N ILE A 75 -18.62 -13.69 -6.16
CA ILE A 75 -19.69 -13.67 -5.14
C ILE A 75 -21.04 -13.42 -5.80
N THR A 76 -21.13 -12.46 -6.72
CA THR A 76 -22.39 -12.10 -7.40
C THR A 76 -22.94 -13.29 -8.21
N ILE A 77 -22.09 -13.91 -9.03
CA ILE A 77 -22.47 -15.08 -9.84
C ILE A 77 -22.89 -16.23 -8.94
N LEU A 78 -22.07 -16.57 -7.94
CA LEU A 78 -22.34 -17.70 -7.06
C LEU A 78 -23.59 -17.49 -6.21
N THR A 79 -23.87 -16.24 -5.80
CA THR A 79 -25.11 -15.89 -5.10
C THR A 79 -26.34 -16.12 -5.98
N HIS A 80 -26.28 -15.73 -7.25
CA HIS A 80 -27.36 -15.98 -8.19
C HIS A 80 -27.56 -17.49 -8.43
N THR A 81 -26.48 -18.22 -8.71
CA THR A 81 -26.52 -19.68 -8.91
C THR A 81 -27.07 -20.41 -7.68
N ASN A 82 -26.70 -20.00 -6.47
CA ASN A 82 -27.20 -20.62 -5.24
C ASN A 82 -28.67 -20.28 -4.95
N LYS A 83 -29.18 -19.14 -5.44
CA LYS A 83 -30.62 -18.82 -5.36
C LYS A 83 -31.45 -19.71 -6.29
N THR A 84 -30.94 -19.99 -7.50
CA THR A 84 -31.64 -20.83 -8.48
C THR A 84 -31.49 -22.32 -8.20
N ASN A 85 -30.32 -22.75 -7.72
CA ASN A 85 -30.01 -24.14 -7.37
C ASN A 85 -29.23 -24.18 -6.05
N PRO A 86 -29.95 -24.23 -4.90
CA PRO A 86 -29.31 -24.27 -3.60
C PRO A 86 -28.43 -25.51 -3.45
N SER A 87 -27.16 -25.32 -3.13
CA SER A 87 -26.23 -26.40 -2.82
C SER A 87 -25.40 -26.06 -1.58
N PRO A 88 -25.19 -27.02 -0.66
CA PRO A 88 -24.28 -26.84 0.47
C PRO A 88 -22.87 -26.44 0.03
N GLU A 89 -22.39 -26.93 -1.12
CA GLU A 89 -21.09 -26.56 -1.67
C GLU A 89 -21.03 -25.09 -2.09
N HIS A 90 -22.08 -24.61 -2.78
CA HIS A 90 -22.18 -23.20 -3.17
C HIS A 90 -22.20 -22.29 -1.94
N TYR A 91 -22.93 -22.69 -0.89
CA TYR A 91 -22.98 -21.93 0.37
C TYR A 91 -21.61 -21.85 1.05
N ASN A 92 -20.92 -22.98 1.19
CA ASN A 92 -19.58 -23.02 1.77
C ASN A 92 -18.59 -22.16 0.97
N LYS A 93 -18.61 -22.26 -0.36
CA LYS A 93 -17.75 -21.46 -1.21
C LYS A 93 -18.07 -19.97 -1.12
N LEU A 94 -19.35 -19.59 -1.06
CA LEU A 94 -19.78 -18.21 -0.86
C LEU A 94 -19.27 -17.65 0.48
N ARG A 95 -19.37 -18.43 1.56
CA ARG A 95 -18.82 -18.05 2.87
C ARG A 95 -17.31 -17.84 2.83
N THR A 96 -16.57 -18.69 2.13
CA THR A 96 -15.11 -18.51 1.96
C THR A 96 -14.77 -17.24 1.19
N LEU A 97 -15.48 -16.95 0.10
CA LEU A 97 -15.27 -15.72 -0.69
C LEU A 97 -15.60 -14.46 0.10
N GLN A 98 -16.67 -14.49 0.89
CA GLN A 98 -17.02 -13.39 1.80
C GLN A 98 -15.97 -13.17 2.88
N ALA A 99 -15.41 -14.26 3.44
CA ALA A 99 -14.31 -14.16 4.39
C ALA A 99 -13.07 -13.49 3.76
N GLN A 100 -12.69 -13.90 2.55
CA GLN A 100 -11.60 -13.27 1.80
C GLN A 100 -11.87 -11.78 1.53
N LEU A 101 -13.11 -11.41 1.16
CA LEU A 101 -13.49 -10.01 0.97
C LEU A 101 -13.36 -9.20 2.27
N ASN A 102 -13.78 -9.77 3.39
CA ASN A 102 -13.66 -9.13 4.71
C ASN A 102 -12.20 -8.93 5.11
N GLU A 103 -11.32 -9.89 4.81
CA GLU A 103 -9.87 -9.74 5.00
C GLU A 103 -9.32 -8.56 4.19
N PHE A 104 -9.75 -8.38 2.94
CA PHE A 104 -9.37 -7.24 2.10
C PHE A 104 -9.77 -5.88 2.71
N GLU A 105 -11.00 -5.76 3.21
CA GLU A 105 -11.48 -4.52 3.85
C GLU A 105 -10.80 -4.29 5.21
N LEU A 106 -10.51 -5.35 5.97
CA LEU A 106 -9.76 -5.28 7.21
C LEU A 106 -8.35 -4.74 6.97
N ASP A 107 -7.66 -5.26 5.95
CA ASP A 107 -6.34 -4.81 5.54
C ASP A 107 -6.30 -3.32 5.19
N LYS A 108 -7.31 -2.84 4.46
CA LYS A 108 -7.47 -1.43 4.09
C LYS A 108 -7.73 -0.57 5.32
N THR A 109 -8.55 -1.05 6.25
CA THR A 109 -8.83 -0.39 7.53
C THR A 109 -7.57 -0.29 8.38
N ASN A 110 -6.81 -1.38 8.50
CA ASN A 110 -5.53 -1.42 9.20
C ASN A 110 -4.53 -0.42 8.63
N TYR A 111 -4.45 -0.30 7.30
CA TYR A 111 -3.60 0.69 6.64
C TYR A 111 -3.99 2.13 6.98
N ILE A 112 -5.28 2.45 6.97
CA ILE A 112 -5.79 3.78 7.32
C ILE A 112 -5.53 4.07 8.81
N LEU A 113 -5.78 3.09 9.68
CA LEU A 113 -5.53 3.19 11.11
C LEU A 113 -4.05 3.47 11.40
N GLN A 114 -3.14 2.76 10.73
CA GLN A 114 -1.70 2.97 10.90
C GLN A 114 -1.30 4.39 10.49
N LYS A 115 -1.81 4.90 9.35
CA LYS A 115 -1.60 6.29 8.94
C LYS A 115 -2.12 7.29 9.97
N TYR A 116 -3.29 7.01 10.56
CA TYR A 116 -3.87 7.84 11.59
C TYR A 116 -2.99 7.87 12.85
N LYS A 117 -2.52 6.71 13.33
CA LYS A 117 -1.59 6.59 14.46
C LYS A 117 -0.31 7.41 14.23
N HIS A 118 0.31 7.30 13.05
CA HIS A 118 1.49 8.10 12.70
C HIS A 118 1.19 9.61 12.70
N LYS A 119 0.04 10.02 12.15
CA LYS A 119 -0.39 11.42 12.12
C LYS A 119 -0.63 11.96 13.54
N PHE A 120 -1.27 11.17 14.39
CA PHE A 120 -1.52 11.49 15.79
C PHE A 120 -0.20 11.65 16.55
N PHE A 121 0.72 10.68 16.44
CA PHE A 121 2.05 10.75 17.04
C PHE A 121 2.82 12.01 16.62
N ALA A 122 2.86 12.32 15.32
CA ALA A 122 3.56 13.49 14.81
C ALA A 122 2.95 14.83 15.28
N GLN A 123 1.72 14.83 15.80
CA GLN A 123 1.00 16.00 16.32
C GLN A 123 0.92 16.04 17.84
N GLY A 124 1.24 14.95 18.55
CA GLY A 124 0.99 14.80 19.98
C GLY A 124 1.57 15.94 20.83
N ASN A 125 2.80 16.37 20.53
CA ASN A 125 3.50 17.43 21.26
C ASN A 125 3.44 18.79 20.56
N LYS A 126 2.64 18.93 19.48
CA LYS A 126 2.57 20.17 18.69
C LYS A 126 1.31 20.94 19.05
N SER A 127 1.43 22.25 19.19
CA SER A 127 0.31 23.19 19.26
C SER A 127 -0.43 23.25 17.92
N GLY A 128 -1.21 22.21 17.65
CA GLY A 128 -1.97 22.03 16.42
C GLY A 128 -3.47 22.10 16.64
N LYS A 129 -4.22 21.89 15.55
CA LYS A 129 -5.70 21.87 15.56
C LYS A 129 -6.28 20.91 16.60
N LEU A 130 -5.61 19.78 16.86
CA LEU A 130 -6.05 18.79 17.85
C LEU A 130 -5.97 19.35 19.28
N LEU A 131 -4.83 19.94 19.67
CA LEU A 131 -4.67 20.59 20.97
C LEU A 131 -5.66 21.74 21.13
N ALA A 132 -5.77 22.60 20.12
CA ALA A 132 -6.73 23.71 20.11
C ALA A 132 -8.19 23.24 20.18
N SER A 133 -8.52 22.05 19.66
CA SER A 133 -9.85 21.46 19.82
C SER A 133 -10.09 20.95 21.24
N LYS A 134 -9.09 20.35 21.88
CA LYS A 134 -9.18 19.86 23.26
C LYS A 134 -9.28 20.98 24.29
N LEU A 135 -8.60 22.11 24.06
CA LEU A 135 -8.65 23.27 24.94
C LEU A 135 -9.96 24.08 24.82
N ARG A 136 -10.78 23.81 23.80
CA ARG A 136 -12.09 24.44 23.59
C ARG A 136 -13.26 23.64 24.18
N ALA A 137 -12.99 22.42 24.66
CA ALA A 137 -13.95 21.56 25.35
C ALA A 137 -13.73 21.67 26.86
#